data_AF-A0A7D9DLE8-F1
#
_entry.id   AF-A0A7D9DLE8-F1
#
_cell.length_a   1.000
_cell.length_b   1.000
_cell.length_c   1.000
_cell.angle_alpha   90.00
_cell.angle_beta   90.00
_cell.angle_gamma   90.00
#
_symmetry.space_group_name_H-M   'P 1'
#
loop_
_entity.id
_entity.type
_entity.pdbx_description
1 polymer ?
#
loop_
_entity_poly.entity_id
_entity_poly.type
_entity_poly.pdbx_seq_one_letter_code
_entity_poly.pdbx_strand_id
1 'polypeptide(L)'
;MLATQPADEGRAKMSESTNEVIKFDVVVVGSCMTDLVSYVSRLPKAGETLHGSKFSMGFGGKGANQCIMAARLGCDTAMVAK
;
A
#
# COMPACT_ATOMS: atom_id res chain seq x y z
N MET A 1 -6.41 -60.12 24.92
CA MET A 1 -5.99 -59.22 26.01
C MET A 1 -5.71 -57.87 25.35
N LEU A 2 -6.72 -57.00 25.28
CA LEU A 2 -6.63 -55.68 24.67
C LEU A 2 -5.87 -54.76 25.64
N ALA A 3 -4.82 -54.11 25.18
CA ALA A 3 -4.25 -52.96 25.87
C ALA A 3 -5.01 -51.70 25.40
N THR A 4 -5.83 -51.15 26.28
CA THR A 4 -6.57 -49.89 26.10
C THR A 4 -5.60 -48.71 26.08
N GLN A 5 -5.59 -47.92 25.01
CA GLN A 5 -4.99 -46.58 25.02
C GLN A 5 -5.80 -45.68 25.98
N PRO A 6 -5.19 -44.86 26.84
CA PRO A 6 -5.94 -43.84 27.56
C PRO A 6 -6.34 -42.73 26.59
N ALA A 7 -7.63 -42.42 26.57
CA ALA A 7 -8.16 -41.17 26.05
C ALA A 7 -7.69 -40.05 26.98
N ASP A 8 -6.86 -39.13 26.47
CA ASP A 8 -6.67 -37.83 27.10
C ASP A 8 -7.57 -36.83 26.36
N GLU A 9 -8.48 -36.30 27.16
CA GLU A 9 -9.64 -35.53 26.77
C GLU A 9 -9.22 -34.13 26.31
N GLY A 10 -10.09 -33.51 25.51
CA GLY A 10 -9.86 -32.22 24.89
C GLY A 10 -9.28 -31.17 25.84
N ARG A 11 -8.01 -30.85 25.66
CA ARG A 11 -7.51 -29.51 25.96
C ARG A 11 -7.74 -28.66 24.72
N ALA A 12 -8.87 -27.95 24.68
CA ALA A 12 -9.04 -26.81 23.82
C ALA A 12 -7.77 -25.95 23.97
N LYS A 13 -6.95 -25.89 22.92
CA LYS A 13 -5.82 -24.96 22.89
C LYS A 13 -6.45 -23.58 22.87
N MET A 14 -6.39 -22.88 24.02
CA MET A 14 -6.55 -21.43 24.07
C MET A 14 -5.78 -20.85 22.89
N SER A 15 -6.46 -20.13 22.00
CA SER A 15 -5.79 -19.35 20.98
C SER A 15 -4.92 -18.33 21.70
N GLU A 16 -3.61 -18.58 21.75
CA GLU A 16 -2.66 -17.50 21.97
C GLU A 16 -2.98 -16.44 20.92
N SER A 17 -3.43 -15.27 21.37
CA SER A 17 -3.48 -14.09 20.53
C SER A 17 -2.03 -13.75 20.21
N THR A 18 -1.48 -14.39 19.18
CA THR A 18 -0.18 -14.05 18.65
C THR A 18 -0.28 -12.60 18.23
N ASN A 19 0.41 -11.73 18.96
CA ASN A 19 0.67 -10.36 18.53
C ASN A 19 1.55 -10.50 17.29
N GLU A 20 0.92 -10.64 16.13
CA GLU A 20 1.60 -10.87 14.87
C GLU A 20 2.38 -9.60 14.55
N VAL A 21 3.70 -9.68 14.69
CA VAL A 21 4.58 -8.56 14.35
C VAL A 21 4.51 -8.40 12.84
N ILE A 22 3.79 -7.38 12.37
CA ILE A 22 3.76 -7.03 10.96
C ILE A 22 5.19 -6.68 10.55
N LYS A 23 5.77 -7.51 9.69
CA LYS A 23 7.11 -7.33 9.15
C LYS A 23 6.98 -6.80 7.73
N PHE A 24 7.69 -5.71 7.43
CA PHE A 24 7.79 -5.16 6.09
C PHE A 24 9.20 -5.45 5.54
N ASP A 25 9.27 -5.87 4.28
CA ASP A 25 10.53 -5.99 3.55
C ASP A 25 11.09 -4.62 3.17
N VAL A 26 10.19 -3.68 2.83
CA VAL A 26 10.56 -2.31 2.40
C VAL A 26 9.66 -1.28 3.05
N VAL A 27 10.25 -0.34 3.77
CA VAL A 27 9.56 0.87 4.25
C VAL A 27 10.05 2.07 3.45
N VAL A 28 9.13 2.77 2.79
CA VAL A 28 9.43 3.97 2.00
C VAL A 28 8.97 5.21 2.75
N VAL A 29 9.91 6.10 3.07
CA VAL A 29 9.62 7.43 3.60
C VAL A 29 9.81 8.44 2.49
N GLY A 30 8.73 9.09 2.04
CA GLY A 30 8.84 10.01 0.92
C GLY A 30 7.53 10.66 0.47
N SER A 31 7.59 11.31 -0.68
CA SER A 31 6.45 12.03 -1.25
C SER A 31 5.34 11.08 -1.70
N CYS A 32 4.10 11.40 -1.32
CA CYS A 32 2.87 10.85 -1.87
C CYS A 32 2.01 12.04 -2.31
N MET A 33 1.67 12.12 -3.60
CA MET A 33 1.02 13.30 -4.17
C MET A 33 -0.20 12.91 -5.00
N THR A 34 -1.20 13.79 -5.02
CA THR A 34 -2.26 13.73 -6.02
C THR A 34 -1.85 14.56 -7.22
N ASP A 35 -1.68 13.92 -8.37
CA ASP A 35 -1.35 14.61 -9.61
C ASP A 35 -2.63 15.13 -10.27
N LEU A 36 -2.65 16.44 -10.55
CA LEU A 36 -3.77 17.12 -11.22
C LEU A 36 -3.35 17.50 -12.64
N VAL A 37 -3.93 16.87 -13.65
CA VAL A 37 -3.54 17.03 -15.05
C VAL A 37 -4.67 17.67 -15.83
N SER A 38 -4.44 18.89 -16.33
CA SER A 38 -5.35 19.60 -17.24
C SER A 38 -4.78 19.59 -18.66
N TYR A 39 -5.56 19.09 -19.61
CA TYR A 39 -5.16 19.02 -21.02
C TYR A 39 -5.66 20.25 -21.76
N VAL A 40 -4.74 21.00 -22.36
CA VAL A 40 -5.00 22.22 -23.14
C VAL A 40 -4.37 22.09 -24.52
N SER A 41 -4.89 22.81 -25.52
CA SER A 41 -4.38 22.75 -26.90
C SER A 41 -2.96 23.30 -27.05
N ARG A 42 -2.51 24.12 -26.09
CA ARG A 42 -1.15 24.66 -25.98
C ARG A 42 -0.89 25.16 -24.56
N LEU A 43 0.37 25.47 -24.24
CA LEU A 43 0.72 26.14 -22.99
C LEU A 43 0.13 27.56 -22.92
N PRO A 44 -0.30 28.03 -21.73
CA PRO A 44 -0.81 29.39 -21.54
C PRO A 44 0.32 30.41 -21.61
N LYS A 45 0.00 31.62 -22.07
CA LYS A 45 0.88 32.80 -21.92
C LYS A 45 0.78 33.34 -20.50
N ALA A 46 1.75 34.15 -20.08
CA ALA A 46 1.70 34.80 -18.77
C ALA A 46 0.43 35.66 -18.63
N GLY A 47 -0.35 35.42 -17.57
CA GLY A 47 -1.61 36.11 -17.29
C GLY A 47 -2.83 35.61 -18.08
N GLU A 48 -2.68 34.60 -18.93
CA GLU A 48 -3.78 34.06 -19.73
C GLU A 48 -4.59 32.99 -18.98
N THR A 49 -5.92 33.02 -19.14
CA THR A 49 -6.83 31.95 -18.70
C THR A 49 -7.29 31.13 -19.92
N LEU A 50 -7.10 29.82 -19.89
CA LEU A 50 -7.52 28.89 -20.96
C LEU A 50 -8.53 27.86 -20.44
N HIS A 51 -9.50 27.49 -21.28
CA HIS A 51 -10.38 26.37 -21.00
C HIS A 51 -9.68 25.04 -21.31
N GLY A 52 -9.68 24.12 -20.35
CA GLY A 52 -9.17 22.76 -20.54
C GLY A 52 -10.12 21.91 -21.39
N SER A 53 -9.56 21.05 -22.23
CA SER A 53 -10.31 20.04 -23.01
C SER A 53 -10.64 18.80 -22.19
N LYS A 54 -9.83 18.51 -21.15
CA LYS A 54 -9.99 17.36 -20.26
C LYS A 54 -9.25 17.63 -18.94
N PHE A 55 -9.77 17.06 -17.86
CA PHE A 55 -9.11 17.02 -16.56
C PHE A 55 -8.98 15.57 -16.09
N SER A 56 -7.85 15.22 -15.47
CA SER A 56 -7.61 13.91 -14.88
C SER A 56 -6.91 14.06 -13.54
N MET A 57 -7.32 13.24 -12.57
CA MET A 57 -6.59 13.07 -11.32
C MET A 57 -5.86 11.73 -11.35
N GLY A 58 -4.63 11.72 -10.83
CA GLY A 58 -3.81 10.52 -10.72
C GLY A 58 -3.06 10.47 -9.40
N PHE A 59 -2.33 9.39 -9.19
CA PHE A 59 -1.44 9.23 -8.05
C PHE A 59 0.00 9.43 -8.49
N GLY A 60 0.73 10.27 -7.76
CA GLY A 60 2.11 10.60 -8.02
C GLY A 60 2.94 10.64 -6.74
N GLY A 61 4.09 11.30 -6.84
CA GLY A 61 5.11 11.28 -5.80
C GLY A 61 6.11 10.14 -6.03
N LYS A 62 7.39 10.50 -6.05
CA LYS A 62 8.49 9.55 -6.30
C LYS A 62 8.52 8.44 -5.23
N GLY A 63 8.29 8.79 -3.96
CA GLY A 63 8.21 7.83 -2.85
C GLY A 63 7.08 6.83 -3.03
N ALA A 64 5.85 7.31 -3.26
CA ALA A 64 4.71 6.45 -3.53
C ALA A 64 4.93 5.53 -4.74
N ASN A 65 5.47 6.07 -5.84
CA ASN A 65 5.78 5.28 -7.04
C ASN A 65 6.82 4.18 -6.75
N GLN A 66 7.85 4.45 -5.96
CA GLN A 66 8.84 3.45 -5.56
C GLN A 66 8.22 2.37 -4.66
N CYS A 67 7.41 2.77 -3.66
CA CYS A 67 6.73 1.84 -2.75
C CYS A 67 5.79 0.89 -3.52
N ILE A 68 5.00 1.42 -4.45
CA ILE A 68 4.11 0.64 -5.30
C ILE A 68 4.88 -0.34 -6.18
N MET A 69 6.03 0.08 -6.73
CA MET A 69 6.86 -0.82 -7.55
C MET A 69 7.45 -1.97 -6.73
N ALA A 70 7.91 -1.71 -5.50
CA ALA A 70 8.36 -2.76 -4.60
C ALA A 70 7.22 -3.74 -4.26
N ALA A 71 6.02 -3.23 -3.96
CA ALA A 71 4.84 -4.07 -3.72
C ALA A 71 4.47 -4.92 -4.95
N ARG A 72 4.54 -4.35 -6.16
CA ARG A 72 4.28 -5.08 -7.42
C ARG A 72 5.29 -6.18 -7.72
N LEU A 73 6.50 -6.08 -7.16
CA LEU A 73 7.53 -7.12 -7.25
C LEU A 73 7.41 -8.19 -6.14
N GLY A 74 6.43 -8.05 -5.25
CA GLY A 74 6.11 -9.04 -4.22
C GLY A 74 6.69 -8.76 -2.83
N CYS A 75 7.22 -7.57 -2.58
CA CYS A 75 7.65 -7.17 -1.24
C CYS A 75 6.45 -6.79 -0.36
N ASP A 76 6.49 -7.15 0.93
CA ASP A 76 5.60 -6.55 1.93
C ASP A 76 6.08 -5.13 2.22
N THR A 77 5.30 -4.12 1.82
CA THR A 77 5.74 -2.71 1.88
C THR A 77 4.91 -1.84 2.81
N ALA A 78 5.56 -0.85 3.44
CA ALA A 78 4.89 0.26 4.12
C ALA A 78 5.31 1.62 3.54
N MET A 79 4.36 2.55 3.42
CA MET A 79 4.62 3.93 3.02
C MET A 79 4.42 4.87 4.21
N VAL A 80 5.38 5.77 4.44
CA VAL A 80 5.27 6.87 5.40
C VAL A 80 5.41 8.19 4.63
N ALA A 81 4.37 9.01 4.66
CA ALA A 81 4.29 10.28 3.97
C ALA A 81 3.53 11.33 4.81
N LYS A 82 3.64 12.59 4.42
CA LYS A 82 2.87 13.72 4.95
C LYS A 82 2.13 14.41 3.82
#